data_AF-A0A3D5KKW0-F1
#
_entry.id   AF-A0A3D5KKW0-F1
#
_cell.length_a   1.000
_cell.length_b   1.000
_cell.length_c   1.000
_cell.angle_alpha   90.00
_cell.angle_beta   90.00
_cell.angle_gamma   90.00
#
_symmetry.space_group_name_H-M   'P 1'
#
loop_
_entity.id
_entity.type
_entity.pdbx_description
1 polymer ?
#
loop_
_entity_poly.entity_id
_entity_poly.type
_entity_poly.pdbx_seq_one_letter_code
_entity_poly.pdbx_strand_id
1 'polypeptide(L)'
;MSAQGKTPRELGYFFPAEFAKHSAMWLSWPHKQESWPGKIETIFPVYAQFVKLVAEGEKVNINVADEKMKQKASEHLSKAGADLNNINFFFFPSNDAWCRDHGPAFLINPKEKKKMVVKWNYNAWGGKYPPFDLDNQIPISIANHYNLPLATPGIVMEGGSVDFNGRGTVLTTTSCLLNPNRNPHLNQDQIGIYLKDYYGVTNVLWLGDGIVGDDTDGHVDDITRFVDEETVVTVVEVNKHDENYLPLKENLEMLEKMRLENGKPLRILTLP
;
A
#
# COMPACT_ATOMS: atom_id res chain seq x y z
N MET A 1 8.80 -10.62 -15.80
CA MET A 1 8.03 -11.60 -16.62
C MET A 1 7.68 -12.80 -15.76
N SER A 2 6.40 -13.12 -15.60
CA SER A 2 5.96 -14.34 -14.90
C SER A 2 6.48 -15.59 -15.64
N ALA A 3 6.76 -16.66 -14.90
CA ALA A 3 7.39 -17.89 -15.42
C ALA A 3 6.63 -18.64 -16.53
N GLN A 4 5.46 -18.14 -16.98
CA GLN A 4 4.60 -18.78 -17.98
C GLN A 4 3.99 -17.81 -19.00
N GLY A 5 4.42 -16.53 -19.04
CA GLY A 5 3.84 -15.53 -19.95
C GLY A 5 2.37 -15.15 -19.69
N LYS A 6 1.76 -15.73 -18.64
CA LYS A 6 0.40 -15.42 -18.19
C LYS A 6 0.39 -14.40 -17.05
N THR A 7 -0.61 -13.54 -17.02
CA THR A 7 -0.79 -12.55 -15.94
C THR A 7 -1.35 -13.22 -14.67
N PRO A 8 -1.17 -12.63 -13.47
CA PRO A 8 -1.82 -13.11 -12.25
C PRO A 8 -3.33 -13.35 -12.42
N ARG A 9 -4.04 -12.43 -13.09
CA ARG A 9 -5.46 -12.56 -13.39
C ARG A 9 -5.79 -13.81 -14.21
N GLU A 10 -5.04 -14.09 -15.28
CA GLU A 10 -5.24 -15.29 -16.11
C GLU A 10 -4.98 -16.59 -15.35
N LEU A 11 -4.13 -16.53 -14.33
CA LEU A 11 -3.84 -17.62 -13.41
C LEU A 11 -4.85 -17.71 -12.25
N GLY A 12 -5.89 -16.87 -12.25
CA GLY A 12 -6.95 -16.86 -11.24
C GLY A 12 -6.55 -16.27 -9.90
N TYR A 13 -5.46 -15.49 -9.86
CA TYR A 13 -5.06 -14.72 -8.69
C TYR A 13 -5.73 -13.36 -8.67
N PHE A 14 -6.05 -12.87 -7.48
CA PHE A 14 -6.50 -11.49 -7.27
C PHE A 14 -5.99 -10.94 -5.94
N PHE A 15 -5.99 -9.61 -5.82
CA PHE A 15 -5.62 -8.90 -4.60
C PHE A 15 -6.83 -8.79 -3.66
N PRO A 16 -6.77 -9.35 -2.45
CA PRO A 16 -7.88 -9.26 -1.50
C PRO A 16 -8.05 -7.83 -0.96
N ALA A 17 -9.27 -7.47 -0.55
CA ALA A 17 -9.50 -6.23 0.20
C ALA A 17 -8.76 -6.24 1.55
N GLU A 18 -8.47 -5.06 2.07
CA GLU A 18 -7.79 -4.90 3.36
C GLU A 18 -8.61 -5.39 4.56
N PHE A 19 -9.93 -5.47 4.44
CA PHE A 19 -10.81 -6.07 5.45
C PHE A 19 -10.91 -7.60 5.33
N ALA A 20 -10.19 -8.24 4.41
CA ALA A 20 -10.11 -9.69 4.35
C ALA A 20 -9.30 -10.25 5.53
N LYS A 21 -9.47 -11.55 5.83
CA LYS A 21 -8.72 -12.18 6.92
C LYS A 21 -7.22 -12.21 6.61
N HIS A 22 -6.43 -11.57 7.47
CA HIS A 22 -4.98 -11.56 7.38
C HIS A 22 -4.31 -12.76 8.08
N SER A 23 -3.08 -13.04 7.65
CA SER A 23 -2.19 -13.98 8.34
C SER A 23 -1.17 -13.25 9.22
N ALA A 24 -0.73 -12.07 8.77
CA ALA A 24 0.19 -11.19 9.47
C ALA A 24 0.22 -9.82 8.76
N MET A 25 0.61 -8.77 9.49
CA MET A 25 0.97 -7.47 8.95
C MET A 25 2.48 -7.37 8.74
N TRP A 26 2.91 -6.82 7.60
CA TRP A 26 4.33 -6.55 7.30
C TRP A 26 4.67 -5.08 7.53
N LEU A 27 5.80 -4.84 8.18
CA LEU A 27 6.30 -3.53 8.53
C LEU A 27 7.81 -3.45 8.27
N SER A 28 8.33 -2.26 8.00
CA SER A 28 9.77 -1.98 7.98
C SER A 28 10.10 -1.07 9.15
N TRP A 29 11.03 -1.48 10.01
CA TRP A 29 11.35 -0.71 11.20
C TRP A 29 11.96 0.65 10.82
N PRO A 30 11.46 1.79 11.36
CA PRO A 30 12.01 3.10 11.05
C PRO A 30 13.45 3.22 11.52
N HIS A 31 14.30 3.85 10.72
CA HIS A 31 15.72 4.04 11.05
C HIS A 31 16.41 5.17 10.28
N LYS A 32 15.79 5.73 9.24
CA LYS A 32 16.36 6.79 8.39
C LYS A 32 16.11 8.18 9.00
N GLN A 33 17.17 8.88 9.40
CA GLN A 33 17.07 10.20 10.04
C GLN A 33 16.46 11.25 9.10
N GLU A 34 16.74 11.13 7.81
CA GLU A 34 16.32 12.08 6.78
C GLU A 34 14.80 12.10 6.59
N SER A 35 14.11 11.00 6.89
CA SER A 35 12.64 10.90 6.84
C SER A 35 11.98 11.54 8.06
N TRP A 36 12.72 11.72 9.16
CA TRP A 36 12.26 12.41 10.37
C TRP A 36 13.35 13.35 10.93
N PRO A 37 13.68 14.44 10.22
CA PRO A 37 14.84 15.28 10.51
C PRO A 37 14.74 15.89 11.92
N GLY A 38 15.67 15.49 12.78
CA GLY A 38 15.73 15.92 14.18
C GLY A 38 14.67 15.29 15.09
N LYS A 39 13.91 14.30 14.59
CA LYS A 39 12.75 13.71 15.28
C LYS A 39 12.71 12.19 15.32
N ILE A 40 13.63 11.46 14.68
CA ILE A 40 13.60 9.98 14.62
C ILE A 40 13.36 9.32 15.99
N GLU A 41 14.01 9.80 17.05
CA GLU A 41 13.90 9.23 18.39
C GLU A 41 12.48 9.30 18.96
N THR A 42 11.68 10.27 18.51
CA THR A 42 10.26 10.38 18.89
C THR A 42 9.36 9.40 18.15
N ILE A 43 9.83 8.82 17.04
CA ILE A 43 9.07 7.87 16.22
C ILE A 43 9.05 6.50 16.87
N PHE A 44 10.17 6.04 17.44
CA PHE A 44 10.26 4.67 17.98
C PHE A 44 9.20 4.32 19.04
N PRO A 45 8.89 5.19 20.04
CA PRO A 45 7.84 4.88 21.01
C PRO A 45 6.44 4.79 20.39
N VAL A 46 6.12 5.67 19.43
CA VAL A 46 4.82 5.68 18.76
C VAL A 46 4.68 4.47 17.84
N TYR A 47 5.72 4.16 17.07
CA TYR A 47 5.76 3.00 16.19
C TYR A 47 5.66 1.69 16.99
N ALA A 48 6.35 1.60 18.13
CA ALA A 48 6.24 0.45 19.04
C ALA A 48 4.83 0.29 19.63
N GLN A 49 4.17 1.40 19.98
CA GLN A 49 2.79 1.37 20.46
C GLN A 49 1.81 0.94 19.35
N PHE A 50 2.03 1.37 18.11
CA PHE A 50 1.28 0.90 16.95
C PHE A 50 1.45 -0.62 16.77
N VAL A 51 2.70 -1.11 16.71
CA VAL A 51 2.99 -2.55 16.58
C VAL A 51 2.35 -3.36 17.71
N LYS A 52 2.40 -2.86 18.95
CA LYS A 52 1.75 -3.50 20.09
C LYS A 52 0.26 -3.73 19.83
N LEU A 53 -0.47 -2.68 19.40
CA LEU A 53 -1.90 -2.76 19.14
C LEU A 53 -2.24 -3.72 18.00
N VAL A 54 -1.43 -3.75 16.94
CA VAL A 54 -1.60 -4.74 15.85
C VAL A 54 -1.36 -6.16 16.38
N ALA A 55 -0.33 -6.35 17.21
CA ALA A 55 0.04 -7.64 17.79
C ALA A 55 -1.00 -8.22 18.77
N GLU A 56 -2.00 -7.43 19.20
CA GLU A 56 -3.16 -7.92 19.96
C GLU A 56 -4.16 -8.67 19.08
N GLY A 57 -4.22 -8.35 17.78
CA GLY A 57 -5.17 -8.94 16.83
C GLY A 57 -4.56 -9.93 15.83
N GLU A 58 -3.32 -9.72 15.39
CA GLU A 58 -2.64 -10.56 14.40
C GLU A 58 -1.12 -10.64 14.58
N LYS A 59 -0.45 -11.53 13.85
CA LYS A 59 1.01 -11.58 13.85
C LYS A 59 1.59 -10.34 13.16
N VAL A 60 2.71 -9.83 13.67
CA VAL A 60 3.46 -8.73 13.04
C VAL A 60 4.81 -9.24 12.57
N ASN A 61 5.14 -8.96 11.31
CA ASN A 61 6.42 -9.28 10.70
C ASN A 61 7.18 -7.97 10.43
N ILE A 62 8.38 -7.83 11.00
CA ILE A 62 9.16 -6.60 10.95
C ILE A 62 10.47 -6.84 10.20
N ASN A 63 10.67 -6.09 9.11
CA ASN A 63 11.93 -5.99 8.39
C ASN A 63 12.92 -5.15 9.21
N VAL A 64 14.12 -5.68 9.41
CA VAL A 64 15.24 -5.02 10.09
C VAL A 64 16.53 -5.25 9.29
N ALA A 65 17.45 -4.29 9.33
CA ALA A 65 18.71 -4.41 8.59
C ALA A 65 19.70 -5.41 9.21
N ASP A 66 19.77 -5.46 10.55
CA ASP A 66 20.75 -6.25 11.29
C ASP A 66 20.29 -6.54 12.73
N GLU A 67 21.12 -7.28 13.48
CA GLU A 67 20.84 -7.64 14.87
C GLU A 67 20.80 -6.42 15.81
N LYS A 68 21.55 -5.36 15.51
CA LYS A 68 21.54 -4.13 16.32
C LYS A 68 20.20 -3.41 16.21
N MET A 69 19.67 -3.31 14.99
CA MET A 69 18.33 -2.75 14.75
C MET A 69 17.26 -3.61 15.40
N LYS A 70 17.34 -4.95 15.25
CA LYS A 70 16.43 -5.89 15.94
C LYS A 70 16.44 -5.71 17.45
N GLN A 71 17.62 -5.58 18.05
CA GLN A 71 17.75 -5.37 19.49
C GLN A 71 17.06 -4.07 19.92
N LYS A 72 17.36 -2.94 19.26
CA LYS A 72 16.70 -1.66 19.55
C LYS A 72 15.18 -1.73 19.38
N ALA A 73 14.71 -2.34 18.29
CA ALA A 73 13.29 -2.53 18.05
C ALA A 73 12.65 -3.34 19.18
N SER A 74 13.27 -4.45 19.58
CA SER A 74 12.81 -5.31 20.67
C SER A 74 12.76 -4.58 22.01
N GLU A 75 13.73 -3.71 22.31
CA GLU A 75 13.75 -2.86 23.51
C GLU A 75 12.56 -1.88 23.52
N HIS A 76 12.31 -1.18 22.42
CA HIS A 76 11.15 -0.26 22.30
C HIS A 76 9.81 -1.01 22.40
N LEU A 77 9.68 -2.15 21.74
CA LEU A 77 8.48 -3.00 21.79
C LEU A 77 8.22 -3.55 23.19
N SER A 78 9.26 -4.02 23.88
CA SER A 78 9.16 -4.47 25.27
C SER A 78 8.73 -3.33 26.19
N LYS A 79 9.29 -2.13 26.00
CA LYS A 79 8.93 -0.93 26.77
C LYS A 79 7.47 -0.49 26.53
N ALA A 80 6.94 -0.67 25.32
CA ALA A 80 5.52 -0.44 25.02
C ALA A 80 4.59 -1.54 25.59
N GLY A 81 5.15 -2.66 26.03
CA GLY A 81 4.41 -3.81 26.54
C GLY A 81 3.81 -4.68 25.43
N ALA A 82 4.48 -4.77 24.27
CA ALA A 82 4.09 -5.68 23.20
C ALA A 82 4.43 -7.14 23.55
N ASP A 83 3.54 -8.06 23.20
CA ASP A 83 3.82 -9.50 23.27
C ASP A 83 4.74 -9.89 22.10
N LEU A 84 6.04 -10.05 22.40
CA LEU A 84 7.04 -10.42 21.40
C LEU A 84 6.79 -11.79 20.77
N ASN A 85 5.96 -12.67 21.36
CA ASN A 85 5.61 -13.96 20.75
C ASN A 85 4.72 -13.78 19.49
N ASN A 86 4.07 -12.63 19.35
CA ASN A 86 3.30 -12.26 18.16
C ASN A 86 4.10 -11.46 17.14
N ILE A 87 5.40 -11.23 17.38
CA ILE A 87 6.25 -10.41 16.54
C ILE A 87 7.43 -11.24 16.01
N ASN A 88 7.57 -11.28 14.69
CA ASN A 88 8.67 -11.92 14.01
C ASN A 88 9.59 -10.86 13.38
N PHE A 89 10.90 -11.05 13.49
CA PHE A 89 11.89 -10.20 12.83
C PHE A 89 12.51 -10.90 11.63
N PHE A 90 12.70 -10.16 10.55
CA PHE A 90 13.32 -10.62 9.31
C PHE A 90 14.47 -9.70 8.93
N PHE A 91 15.64 -10.28 8.64
CA PHE A 91 16.82 -9.53 8.21
C PHE A 91 16.73 -9.15 6.73
N PHE A 92 15.74 -8.33 6.41
CA PHE A 92 15.52 -7.73 5.10
C PHE A 92 15.79 -6.23 5.22
N PRO A 93 17.00 -5.76 4.87
CA PRO A 93 17.31 -4.34 4.98
C PRO A 93 16.41 -3.54 4.04
N SER A 94 15.96 -2.37 4.51
CA SER A 94 15.22 -1.37 3.73
C SER A 94 15.96 -0.03 3.81
N ASN A 95 15.67 0.90 2.90
CA ASN A 95 16.15 2.27 3.00
C ASN A 95 15.22 3.11 3.89
N ASP A 96 13.91 2.84 3.87
CA ASP A 96 12.92 3.56 4.67
C ASP A 96 11.85 2.63 5.30
N ALA A 97 10.90 3.19 6.03
CA ALA A 97 9.90 2.45 6.82
C ALA A 97 8.56 2.20 6.10
N TRP A 98 8.37 2.75 4.89
CA TRP A 98 7.09 2.84 4.18
C TRP A 98 6.67 1.52 3.53
N CYS A 99 6.49 0.48 4.34
CA CYS A 99 6.19 -0.88 3.89
C CYS A 99 4.83 -1.00 3.17
N ARG A 100 3.95 0.00 3.29
CA ARG A 100 2.76 0.12 2.44
C ARG A 100 3.15 0.21 0.95
N ASP A 101 4.18 0.99 0.64
CA ASP A 101 4.51 1.38 -0.73
C ASP A 101 5.52 0.45 -1.38
N HIS A 102 6.59 0.10 -0.65
CA HIS A 102 7.59 -0.83 -1.14
C HIS A 102 7.28 -2.30 -0.84
N GLY A 103 6.25 -2.57 -0.04
CA GLY A 103 5.93 -3.91 0.43
C GLY A 103 5.40 -4.85 -0.65
N PRO A 104 5.30 -6.15 -0.34
CA PRO A 104 4.80 -7.14 -1.27
C PRO A 104 3.29 -6.99 -1.51
N ALA A 105 2.88 -6.92 -2.77
CA ALA A 105 1.48 -7.07 -3.12
C ALA A 105 1.11 -8.58 -3.13
N PHE A 106 0.52 -9.06 -2.04
CA PHE A 106 0.09 -10.46 -1.94
C PHE A 106 -1.22 -10.70 -2.68
N LEU A 107 -1.20 -11.62 -3.64
CA LEU A 107 -2.40 -12.08 -4.32
C LEU A 107 -2.74 -13.51 -3.91
N ILE A 108 -4.03 -13.84 -3.94
CA ILE A 108 -4.55 -15.16 -3.58
C ILE A 108 -5.28 -15.81 -4.76
N ASN A 109 -5.18 -17.13 -4.86
CA ASN A 109 -6.02 -17.96 -5.72
C ASN A 109 -6.85 -18.89 -4.82
N PRO A 110 -8.15 -18.60 -4.61
CA PRO A 110 -9.00 -19.41 -3.72
C PRO A 110 -9.24 -20.82 -4.22
N LYS A 111 -9.29 -21.03 -5.54
CA LYS A 111 -9.55 -22.35 -6.15
C LYS A 111 -8.40 -23.31 -5.87
N GLU A 112 -7.17 -22.82 -5.99
CA GLU A 112 -5.95 -23.60 -5.75
C GLU A 112 -5.43 -23.50 -4.30
N LYS A 113 -6.00 -22.59 -3.50
CA LYS A 113 -5.54 -22.25 -2.14
C LYS A 113 -4.06 -21.83 -2.11
N LYS A 114 -3.63 -21.05 -3.11
CA LYS A 114 -2.26 -20.57 -3.26
C LYS A 114 -2.16 -19.06 -3.07
N LYS A 115 -0.95 -18.59 -2.77
CA LYS A 115 -0.58 -17.18 -2.73
C LYS A 115 0.55 -16.91 -3.72
N MET A 116 0.65 -15.67 -4.18
CA MET A 116 1.80 -15.17 -4.92
C MET A 116 2.10 -13.73 -4.50
N VAL A 117 3.27 -13.24 -4.90
CA VAL A 117 3.65 -11.83 -4.74
C VAL A 117 3.73 -11.18 -6.11
N VAL A 118 3.11 -10.01 -6.25
CA VAL A 118 3.43 -9.08 -7.31
C VAL A 118 4.44 -8.08 -6.74
N LYS A 119 5.58 -7.97 -7.42
CA LYS A 119 6.61 -6.97 -7.13
C LYS A 119 6.53 -5.88 -8.16
N TRP A 120 5.98 -4.76 -7.75
CA TRP A 120 6.07 -3.51 -8.48
C TRP A 120 7.46 -2.91 -8.34
N ASN A 121 7.84 -2.01 -9.24
CA ASN A 121 9.02 -1.18 -9.01
C ASN A 121 8.66 -0.07 -8.03
N TYR A 122 9.56 0.19 -7.09
CA TYR A 122 9.50 1.32 -6.19
C TYR A 122 10.62 2.29 -6.54
N ASN A 123 10.32 3.59 -6.56
CA ASN A 123 11.28 4.64 -6.89
C ASN A 123 11.29 5.80 -5.87
N ALA A 124 10.79 5.58 -4.65
CA ALA A 124 10.62 6.63 -3.63
C ALA A 124 9.83 7.85 -4.14
N TRP A 125 8.61 7.56 -4.58
CA TRP A 125 7.61 8.52 -5.03
C TRP A 125 8.13 9.52 -6.09
N GLY A 126 8.71 8.98 -7.16
CA GLY A 126 9.27 9.79 -8.25
C GLY A 126 10.72 10.19 -8.09
N GLY A 127 11.50 9.44 -7.29
CA GLY A 127 12.92 9.69 -7.07
C GLY A 127 13.21 10.78 -6.04
N LYS A 128 12.24 11.10 -5.16
CA LYS A 128 12.37 12.17 -4.17
C LYS A 128 13.37 11.82 -3.06
N TYR A 129 13.49 10.53 -2.69
CA TYR A 129 14.30 10.10 -1.54
C TYR A 129 15.29 8.96 -1.88
N PRO A 130 16.30 9.19 -2.73
CA PRO A 130 17.35 8.21 -2.95
C PRO A 130 18.25 8.02 -1.70
N PRO A 131 18.89 6.85 -1.55
CA PRO A 131 18.68 5.61 -2.30
C PRO A 131 17.39 4.88 -1.86
N PHE A 132 16.84 4.06 -2.76
CA PHE A 132 15.61 3.26 -2.57
C PHE A 132 15.76 1.82 -3.12
N ASP A 133 16.99 1.39 -3.38
CA ASP A 133 17.29 0.10 -3.96
C ASP A 133 16.94 -1.07 -3.03
N LEU A 134 17.15 -0.92 -1.72
CA LEU A 134 16.82 -1.92 -0.70
C LEU A 134 15.31 -2.04 -0.48
N ASP A 135 14.60 -0.90 -0.45
CA ASP A 135 13.13 -0.88 -0.40
C ASP A 135 12.55 -1.71 -1.56
N ASN A 136 13.08 -1.49 -2.77
CA ASN A 136 12.66 -2.17 -3.99
C ASN A 136 12.97 -3.69 -4.00
N GLN A 137 13.78 -4.19 -3.06
CA GLN A 137 14.05 -5.63 -2.86
C GLN A 137 13.12 -6.30 -1.84
N ILE A 138 12.42 -5.55 -0.98
CA ILE A 138 11.60 -6.11 0.10
C ILE A 138 10.59 -7.17 -0.41
N PRO A 139 9.83 -6.94 -1.50
CA PRO A 139 8.91 -7.96 -2.01
C PRO A 139 9.60 -9.25 -2.45
N ILE A 140 10.82 -9.15 -3.00
CA ILE A 140 11.62 -10.30 -3.46
C ILE A 140 12.09 -11.11 -2.26
N SER A 141 12.63 -10.45 -1.24
CA SER A 141 13.09 -11.10 0.01
C SER A 141 11.96 -11.86 0.69
N ILE A 142 10.78 -11.26 0.79
CA ILE A 142 9.60 -11.88 1.40
C ILE A 142 9.07 -13.05 0.55
N ALA A 143 8.99 -12.89 -0.78
CA ALA A 143 8.57 -13.97 -1.66
C ALA A 143 9.52 -15.18 -1.56
N ASN A 144 10.84 -14.94 -1.56
CA ASN A 144 11.84 -16.00 -1.42
C ASN A 144 11.75 -16.70 -0.06
N HIS A 145 11.57 -15.96 1.03
CA HIS A 145 11.45 -16.53 2.37
C HIS A 145 10.31 -17.55 2.48
N TYR A 146 9.15 -17.24 1.88
CA TYR A 146 8.00 -18.14 1.88
C TYR A 146 7.91 -19.06 0.65
N ASN A 147 8.93 -19.05 -0.22
CA ASN A 147 8.93 -19.79 -1.49
C ASN A 147 7.65 -19.53 -2.33
N LEU A 148 7.24 -18.26 -2.42
CA LEU A 148 6.07 -17.83 -3.18
C LEU A 148 6.43 -17.49 -4.62
N PRO A 149 5.56 -17.81 -5.60
CA PRO A 149 5.70 -17.31 -6.95
C PRO A 149 5.74 -15.78 -6.98
N LEU A 150 6.61 -15.24 -7.85
CA LEU A 150 6.82 -13.81 -7.99
C LEU A 150 6.47 -13.34 -9.42
N ALA A 151 5.65 -12.30 -9.54
CA ALA A 151 5.39 -11.62 -10.80
C ALA A 151 5.97 -10.20 -10.77
N THR A 152 6.68 -9.83 -11.84
CA THR A 152 7.35 -8.54 -12.00
C THR A 152 6.87 -7.85 -13.29
N PRO A 153 5.84 -6.98 -13.20
CA PRO A 153 5.30 -6.23 -14.35
C PRO A 153 6.29 -5.21 -14.94
N GLY A 154 7.21 -4.69 -14.11
CA GLY A 154 8.27 -3.78 -14.57
C GLY A 154 7.89 -2.29 -14.57
N ILE A 155 6.69 -1.94 -14.13
CA ILE A 155 6.25 -0.54 -13.95
C ILE A 155 6.37 -0.11 -12.48
N VAL A 156 6.43 1.19 -12.25
CA VAL A 156 6.42 1.76 -10.90
C VAL A 156 4.99 1.79 -10.35
N MET A 157 4.79 1.35 -9.11
CA MET A 157 3.51 1.41 -8.41
C MET A 157 3.75 1.28 -6.91
N GLU A 158 3.04 2.09 -6.12
CA GLU A 158 3.07 2.06 -4.66
C GLU A 158 1.76 1.48 -4.11
N GLY A 159 1.82 0.69 -3.04
CA GLY A 159 0.61 0.12 -2.43
C GLY A 159 -0.36 1.15 -1.83
N GLY A 160 0.10 2.33 -1.41
CA GLY A 160 -0.78 3.41 -0.92
C GLY A 160 -1.53 4.15 -2.04
N SER A 161 -1.08 3.99 -3.29
CA SER A 161 -1.71 4.60 -4.47
C SER A 161 -2.98 3.88 -4.95
N VAL A 162 -3.32 2.72 -4.36
CA VAL A 162 -4.44 1.87 -4.76
C VAL A 162 -5.20 1.31 -3.55
N ASP A 163 -6.52 1.18 -3.67
CA ASP A 163 -7.38 0.59 -2.64
C ASP A 163 -8.45 -0.34 -3.26
N PHE A 164 -8.87 -1.41 -2.55
CA PHE A 164 -9.60 -2.53 -3.16
C PHE A 164 -10.86 -2.91 -2.40
N ASN A 165 -11.96 -3.14 -3.12
CA ASN A 165 -13.22 -3.64 -2.53
C ASN A 165 -13.29 -5.18 -2.42
N GLY A 166 -12.30 -5.91 -2.95
CA GLY A 166 -12.26 -7.38 -2.91
C GLY A 166 -13.24 -8.09 -3.84
N ARG A 167 -14.00 -7.36 -4.68
CA ARG A 167 -15.00 -7.91 -5.62
C ARG A 167 -14.68 -7.68 -7.09
N GLY A 168 -13.64 -6.89 -7.37
CA GLY A 168 -13.18 -6.62 -8.74
C GLY A 168 -13.06 -5.14 -9.06
N THR A 169 -13.19 -4.26 -8.07
CA THR A 169 -12.92 -2.83 -8.20
C THR A 169 -11.66 -2.43 -7.43
N VAL A 170 -10.80 -1.65 -8.10
CA VAL A 170 -9.71 -0.89 -7.49
C VAL A 170 -10.01 0.61 -7.62
N LEU A 171 -9.69 1.37 -6.58
CA LEU A 171 -9.76 2.83 -6.52
C LEU A 171 -8.34 3.39 -6.51
N THR A 172 -8.13 4.50 -7.21
CA THR A 172 -6.81 5.16 -7.34
C THR A 172 -7.00 6.63 -7.73
N THR A 173 -5.92 7.40 -7.86
CA THR A 173 -5.93 8.81 -8.25
C THR A 173 -5.20 9.03 -9.58
N THR A 174 -5.69 9.98 -10.38
CA THR A 174 -4.96 10.41 -11.59
C THR A 174 -3.71 11.19 -11.25
N SER A 175 -3.72 11.99 -10.17
CA SER A 175 -2.58 12.82 -9.77
C SER A 175 -1.33 11.99 -9.49
N CYS A 176 -1.48 10.80 -8.92
CA CYS A 176 -0.36 9.91 -8.59
C CYS A 176 0.04 9.05 -9.79
N LEU A 177 -0.87 8.21 -10.29
CA LEU A 177 -0.50 7.17 -11.26
C LEU A 177 -0.19 7.73 -12.66
N LEU A 178 -0.72 8.91 -13.01
CA LEU A 178 -0.39 9.60 -14.26
C LEU A 178 0.73 10.63 -14.10
N ASN A 179 1.31 10.75 -12.90
CA ASN A 179 2.44 11.64 -12.69
C ASN A 179 3.61 11.21 -13.60
N PRO A 180 4.23 12.14 -14.36
CA PRO A 180 5.38 11.83 -15.21
C PRO A 180 6.58 11.23 -14.46
N ASN A 181 6.65 11.39 -13.13
CA ASN A 181 7.71 10.81 -12.31
C ASN A 181 7.52 9.31 -11.98
N ARG A 182 6.36 8.72 -12.31
CA ARG A 182 6.09 7.29 -12.16
C ARG A 182 6.37 6.55 -13.46
N ASN A 183 5.43 6.62 -14.40
CA ASN A 183 5.45 5.85 -15.64
C ASN A 183 5.19 6.76 -16.86
N PRO A 184 6.11 7.69 -17.22
CA PRO A 184 5.86 8.72 -18.24
C PRO A 184 5.62 8.16 -19.67
N HIS A 185 5.88 6.88 -19.86
CA HIS A 185 5.72 6.17 -21.13
C HIS A 185 4.35 5.46 -21.24
N LEU A 186 3.50 5.53 -20.21
CA LEU A 186 2.18 4.89 -20.18
C LEU A 186 1.09 5.95 -20.05
N ASN A 187 -0.03 5.72 -20.74
CA ASN A 187 -1.26 6.48 -20.53
C ASN A 187 -2.19 5.77 -19.53
N GLN A 188 -3.30 6.42 -19.19
CA GLN A 188 -4.27 5.93 -18.21
C GLN A 188 -4.86 4.56 -18.57
N ASP A 189 -5.19 4.32 -19.84
CA ASP A 189 -5.73 3.03 -20.28
C ASP A 189 -4.71 1.89 -20.12
N GLN A 190 -3.44 2.15 -20.46
CA GLN A 190 -2.36 1.20 -20.31
C GLN A 190 -2.10 0.87 -18.83
N ILE A 191 -2.08 1.87 -17.96
CA ILE A 191 -1.97 1.65 -16.51
C ILE A 191 -3.17 0.86 -15.99
N GLY A 192 -4.38 1.17 -16.47
CA GLY A 192 -5.59 0.42 -16.15
C GLY A 192 -5.51 -1.06 -16.54
N ILE A 193 -4.81 -1.41 -17.63
CA ILE A 193 -4.54 -2.81 -18.00
C ILE A 193 -3.62 -3.47 -16.97
N TYR A 194 -2.51 -2.82 -16.58
CA TYR A 194 -1.62 -3.36 -15.54
C TYR A 194 -2.35 -3.61 -14.22
N LEU A 195 -3.18 -2.65 -13.77
CA LEU A 195 -3.97 -2.82 -12.56
C LEU A 195 -4.91 -4.03 -12.66
N LYS A 196 -5.64 -4.17 -13.75
CA LYS A 196 -6.55 -5.30 -13.97
C LYS A 196 -5.80 -6.64 -14.01
N ASP A 197 -4.71 -6.71 -14.76
CA ASP A 197 -3.99 -7.95 -15.01
C ASP A 197 -3.17 -8.43 -13.82
N TYR A 198 -2.57 -7.51 -13.07
CA TYR A 198 -1.68 -7.83 -11.95
C TYR A 198 -2.33 -7.73 -10.58
N TYR A 199 -3.50 -7.10 -10.43
CA TYR A 199 -4.31 -7.22 -9.21
C TYR A 199 -5.53 -8.13 -9.36
N GLY A 200 -5.83 -8.62 -10.57
CA GLY A 200 -6.95 -9.54 -10.79
C GLY A 200 -8.32 -8.87 -10.67
N VAL A 201 -8.40 -7.57 -10.97
CA VAL A 201 -9.63 -6.77 -10.93
C VAL A 201 -10.20 -6.54 -12.33
N THR A 202 -11.42 -6.03 -12.41
CA THR A 202 -12.13 -5.77 -13.69
C THR A 202 -12.48 -4.30 -13.88
N ASN A 203 -12.61 -3.55 -12.79
CA ASN A 203 -13.05 -2.17 -12.75
C ASN A 203 -11.99 -1.30 -12.05
N VAL A 204 -11.75 -0.10 -12.59
CA VAL A 204 -10.79 0.87 -12.05
C VAL A 204 -11.52 2.20 -11.90
N LEU A 205 -11.53 2.72 -10.69
CA LEU A 205 -12.10 4.00 -10.34
C LEU A 205 -10.98 5.02 -10.15
N TRP A 206 -11.05 6.13 -10.88
CA TRP A 206 -10.02 7.17 -10.91
C TRP A 206 -10.56 8.44 -10.26
N LEU A 207 -10.05 8.77 -9.09
CA LEU A 207 -10.19 10.07 -8.44
C LEU A 207 -9.23 11.09 -9.06
N GLY A 208 -9.41 12.36 -8.71
CA GLY A 208 -8.60 13.47 -9.19
C GLY A 208 -7.33 13.66 -8.36
N ASP A 209 -7.21 14.85 -7.78
CA ASP A 209 -6.05 15.28 -7.00
C ASP A 209 -6.10 14.78 -5.55
N GLY A 210 -4.91 14.67 -4.94
CA GLY A 210 -4.75 14.39 -3.52
C GLY A 210 -4.87 15.63 -2.64
N ILE A 211 -4.22 15.59 -1.47
CA ILE A 211 -4.20 16.66 -0.47
C ILE A 211 -2.89 17.44 -0.48
N VAL A 212 -2.93 18.66 0.08
CA VAL A 212 -1.74 19.52 0.24
C VAL A 212 -0.82 18.97 1.34
N GLY A 213 0.49 19.04 1.10
CA GLY A 213 1.51 18.54 2.01
C GLY A 213 1.86 17.06 1.83
N ASP A 214 1.22 16.40 0.87
CA ASP A 214 1.50 15.01 0.48
C ASP A 214 2.69 14.92 -0.49
N ASP A 215 3.75 14.21 -0.07
CA ASP A 215 4.94 13.96 -0.87
C ASP A 215 4.79 12.77 -1.84
N THR A 216 3.65 12.09 -1.84
CA THR A 216 3.38 10.90 -2.67
C THR A 216 2.72 11.21 -4.02
N ASP A 217 2.45 12.49 -4.31
CA ASP A 217 1.75 13.00 -5.49
C ASP A 217 0.25 12.65 -5.54
N GLY A 218 -0.39 12.54 -4.38
CA GLY A 218 -1.81 12.33 -4.19
C GLY A 218 -2.16 10.86 -4.07
N HIS A 219 -1.58 10.15 -3.11
CA HIS A 219 -2.02 8.79 -2.82
C HIS A 219 -3.50 8.73 -2.44
N VAL A 220 -4.15 7.63 -2.85
CA VAL A 220 -5.57 7.43 -2.56
C VAL A 220 -5.80 7.10 -1.08
N ASP A 221 -4.80 6.52 -0.41
CA ASP A 221 -4.93 6.06 0.96
C ASP A 221 -5.00 7.18 2.01
N ASP A 222 -4.65 8.41 1.61
CA ASP A 222 -4.83 9.64 2.39
C ASP A 222 -6.23 10.28 2.22
N ILE A 223 -7.02 9.86 1.23
CA ILE A 223 -8.28 10.54 0.87
C ILE A 223 -9.52 9.65 0.90
N THR A 224 -9.45 8.41 0.40
CA THR A 224 -10.64 7.57 0.20
C THR A 224 -10.30 6.09 0.28
N ARG A 225 -11.01 5.34 1.13
CA ARG A 225 -10.78 3.90 1.36
C ARG A 225 -12.09 3.12 1.29
N PHE A 226 -12.07 1.92 0.73
CA PHE A 226 -13.14 0.95 0.90
C PHE A 226 -13.17 0.44 2.34
N VAL A 227 -14.37 0.41 2.92
CA VAL A 227 -14.63 -0.16 4.27
C VAL A 227 -15.47 -1.43 4.21
N ASP A 228 -16.09 -1.71 3.06
CA ASP A 228 -16.69 -2.98 2.69
C ASP A 228 -16.72 -3.12 1.15
N GLU A 229 -17.42 -4.14 0.64
CA GLU A 229 -17.49 -4.43 -0.80
C GLU A 229 -18.14 -3.31 -1.64
N GLU A 230 -18.97 -2.45 -1.04
CA GLU A 230 -19.79 -1.45 -1.74
C GLU A 230 -19.63 -0.01 -1.19
N THR A 231 -18.89 0.16 -0.09
CA THR A 231 -18.83 1.40 0.67
C THR A 231 -17.42 1.96 0.74
N VAL A 232 -17.31 3.26 0.49
CA VAL A 232 -16.11 4.04 0.73
C VAL A 232 -16.30 5.02 1.88
N VAL A 233 -15.24 5.27 2.63
CA VAL A 233 -15.08 6.49 3.44
C VAL A 233 -14.22 7.48 2.66
N THR A 234 -14.58 8.76 2.65
CA THR A 234 -13.79 9.83 2.01
C THR A 234 -13.67 11.04 2.92
N VAL A 235 -12.51 11.67 2.95
CA VAL A 235 -12.28 12.91 3.71
C VAL A 235 -12.99 14.08 3.01
N VAL A 236 -13.56 14.99 3.79
CA VAL A 236 -14.16 16.25 3.31
C VAL A 236 -13.71 17.42 4.18
N GLU A 237 -13.35 18.52 3.54
CA GLU A 237 -13.08 19.78 4.23
C GLU A 237 -14.27 20.73 4.04
N VAL A 238 -14.72 21.36 5.13
CA VAL A 238 -15.90 22.24 5.15
C VAL A 238 -15.51 23.72 5.09
N ASN A 239 -14.29 24.06 5.51
CA ASN A 239 -13.72 25.39 5.44
C ASN A 239 -13.30 25.71 4.00
N LYS A 240 -14.09 26.56 3.34
CA LYS A 240 -13.84 27.01 1.96
C LYS A 240 -12.52 27.76 1.73
N HIS A 241 -11.84 28.15 2.81
CA HIS A 241 -10.55 28.83 2.75
C HIS A 241 -9.35 27.89 2.96
N ASP A 242 -9.61 26.62 3.29
CA ASP A 242 -8.56 25.61 3.33
C ASP A 242 -8.20 25.16 1.91
N GLU A 243 -6.91 24.88 1.68
CA GLU A 243 -6.42 24.48 0.36
C GLU A 243 -6.96 23.12 -0.09
N ASN A 244 -7.34 22.25 0.88
CA ASN A 244 -7.90 20.93 0.59
C ASN A 244 -9.41 20.96 0.26
N TYR A 245 -10.10 22.09 0.49
CA TYR A 245 -11.54 22.19 0.25
C TYR A 245 -11.92 21.81 -1.18
N LEU A 246 -11.22 22.36 -2.17
CA LEU A 246 -11.58 22.16 -3.57
C LEU A 246 -11.26 20.73 -4.05
N PRO A 247 -10.03 20.19 -3.89
CA PRO A 247 -9.73 18.81 -4.30
C PRO A 247 -10.64 17.76 -3.65
N LEU A 248 -10.90 17.86 -2.34
CA LEU A 248 -11.75 16.91 -1.62
C LEU A 248 -13.21 17.01 -2.07
N LYS A 249 -13.72 18.22 -2.30
CA LYS A 249 -15.07 18.42 -2.83
C LYS A 249 -15.23 17.82 -4.24
N GLU A 250 -14.25 18.01 -5.11
CA GLU A 250 -14.28 17.46 -6.48
C GLU A 250 -14.24 15.93 -6.46
N ASN A 251 -13.38 15.34 -5.61
CA ASN A 251 -13.35 13.89 -5.42
C ASN A 251 -14.69 13.33 -4.91
N LEU A 252 -15.35 14.01 -3.96
CA LEU A 252 -16.68 13.62 -3.50
C LEU A 252 -17.71 13.62 -4.65
N GLU A 253 -17.74 14.69 -5.46
CA GLU A 253 -18.64 14.79 -6.62
C GLU A 253 -18.34 13.74 -7.72
N MET A 254 -17.09 13.28 -7.82
CA MET A 254 -16.70 12.17 -8.69
C MET A 254 -17.23 10.84 -8.14
N LEU A 255 -17.03 10.56 -6.85
CA LEU A 255 -17.48 9.32 -6.19
C LEU A 255 -19.00 9.10 -6.38
N GLU A 256 -19.82 10.16 -6.26
CA GLU A 256 -21.27 10.08 -6.45
C GLU A 256 -21.68 9.57 -7.85
N LYS A 257 -20.82 9.79 -8.86
CA LYS A 257 -21.04 9.40 -10.26
C LYS A 257 -20.43 8.03 -10.59
N MET A 258 -19.51 7.53 -9.76
CA MET A 258 -18.82 6.25 -9.98
C MET A 258 -19.74 5.05 -9.80
N ARG A 259 -19.38 3.94 -10.45
CA ARG A 259 -20.09 2.66 -10.37
C ARG A 259 -19.11 1.52 -10.12
N LEU A 260 -19.51 0.60 -9.26
CA LEU A 260 -18.79 -0.65 -8.98
C LEU A 260 -18.80 -1.57 -10.20
N GLU A 261 -18.03 -2.65 -10.13
CA GLU A 261 -17.92 -3.65 -11.20
C GLU A 261 -19.27 -4.31 -11.57
N ASN A 262 -20.22 -4.30 -10.64
CA ASN A 262 -21.59 -4.82 -10.83
C ASN A 262 -22.59 -3.74 -11.31
N GLY A 263 -22.13 -2.52 -11.58
CA GLY A 263 -22.95 -1.39 -12.04
C GLY A 263 -23.71 -0.63 -10.95
N LYS A 264 -23.61 -1.03 -9.67
CA LYS A 264 -24.22 -0.30 -8.55
C LYS A 264 -23.46 1.00 -8.24
N PRO A 265 -24.13 2.05 -7.74
CA PRO A 265 -23.46 3.20 -7.15
C PRO A 265 -22.71 2.82 -5.87
N LEU A 266 -21.65 3.58 -5.55
CA LEU A 266 -20.96 3.48 -4.26
C LEU A 266 -21.85 4.00 -3.13
N ARG A 267 -21.77 3.36 -1.96
CA ARG A 267 -22.19 4.01 -0.71
C ARG A 267 -21.03 4.86 -0.20
N ILE A 268 -21.29 6.13 0.10
CA ILE A 268 -20.25 7.09 0.49
C ILE A 268 -20.51 7.53 1.92
N LEU A 269 -19.49 7.39 2.78
CA LEU A 269 -19.45 7.96 4.12
C LEU A 269 -18.36 9.03 4.16
N THR A 270 -18.63 10.16 4.80
CA THR A 270 -17.65 11.25 4.91
C THR A 270 -16.90 11.19 6.23
N LEU A 271 -15.61 11.48 6.20
CA LEU A 271 -14.75 11.74 7.34
C LEU A 271 -14.35 13.22 7.37
N PRO A 272 -14.19 13.82 8.57
CA PRO A 272 -13.65 15.16 8.70
C PRO A 272 -12.15 15.20 8.36
#